data_AF-A0A2E6H2N0-F1
#
_entry.id   AF-A0A2E6H2N0-F1
#
_cell.length_a   1.000
_cell.length_b   1.000
_cell.length_c   1.000
_cell.angle_alpha   90.00
_cell.angle_beta   90.00
_cell.angle_gamma   90.00
#
_symmetry.space_group_name_H-M   'P 1'
#
loop_
_entity.id
_entity.type
_entity.pdbx_description
1 polymer ?
#
loop_
_entity_poly.entity_id
_entity_poly.type
_entity_poly.pdbx_seq_one_letter_code
_entity_poly.pdbx_strand_id
1 'polypeptide(L)' 'MAIETLKYEEVKGWDAKQIDSKVEEIRTELFNIRMQKVASGIDKPHLLKIGKKNIAKLLTAKSASRGK' A
#
# COMPACT_ATOMS: atom_id res chain seq x y z
N MET A 1 10.20 -5.96 4.37
CA MET A 1 10.08 -4.60 4.94
C MET A 1 8.68 -4.49 5.53
N ALA A 2 8.49 -3.77 6.63
CA ALA A 2 7.17 -3.70 7.25
C ALA A 2 6.29 -2.74 6.47
N ILE A 3 5.02 -3.11 6.23
CA ILE A 3 4.02 -2.18 5.71
C ILE A 3 3.85 -1.05 6.75
N GLU A 4 4.54 0.05 6.56
CA GLU A 4 4.45 1.24 7.40
C GLU A 4 3.32 2.16 6.94
N THR A 5 2.71 2.87 7.86
CA THR A 5 1.66 3.85 7.56
C THR A 5 2.21 5.01 6.73
N LEU A 6 1.80 5.12 5.46
CA LEU A 6 2.13 6.25 4.61
C LEU A 6 1.31 7.48 5.00
N LYS A 7 1.93 8.66 5.09
CA LYS A 7 1.20 9.93 5.22
C LYS A 7 0.83 10.43 3.84
N TYR A 8 -0.35 11.06 3.74
CA TYR A 8 -0.83 11.56 2.45
C TYR A 8 0.04 12.69 1.89
N GLU A 9 0.61 13.52 2.78
CA GLU A 9 1.49 14.63 2.42
C GLU A 9 2.74 14.17 1.66
N GLU A 10 3.30 13.02 2.07
CA GLU A 10 4.48 12.42 1.42
C GLU A 10 4.16 11.93 0.02
N VAL A 11 2.96 11.36 -0.17
CA VAL A 11 2.55 10.69 -1.40
C VAL A 11 1.99 11.67 -2.44
N LYS A 12 1.50 12.84 -2.01
CA LYS A 12 0.94 13.87 -2.90
C LYS A 12 1.95 14.42 -3.90
N GLY A 13 3.25 14.35 -3.59
CA GLY A 13 4.33 14.83 -4.46
C GLY A 13 4.97 13.76 -5.36
N TRP A 14 4.51 12.51 -5.31
CA TRP A 14 5.12 11.42 -6.07
C TRP A 14 4.65 11.40 -7.52
N ASP A 15 5.54 10.96 -8.42
CA ASP A 15 5.18 10.73 -9.81
C ASP A 15 4.23 9.52 -9.95
N ALA A 16 3.40 9.52 -10.99
CA ALA A 16 2.45 8.45 -11.26
C ALA A 16 3.13 7.07 -11.35
N LYS A 17 4.34 7.00 -11.94
CA LYS A 17 5.11 5.75 -12.03
C LYS A 17 5.59 5.27 -10.66
N GLN A 18 6.05 6.19 -9.81
CA GLN A 18 6.49 5.87 -8.45
C GLN A 18 5.33 5.36 -7.60
N ILE A 19 4.15 5.97 -7.75
CA ILE A 19 2.93 5.51 -7.09
C ILE A 19 2.57 4.09 -7.54
N ASP A 20 2.61 3.80 -8.83
CA ASP A 20 2.29 2.47 -9.36
C ASP A 20 3.27 1.40 -8.86
N SER A 21 4.57 1.66 -8.91
CA SER A 21 5.58 0.74 -8.36
C SER A 21 5.34 0.46 -6.88
N LYS A 22 5.02 1.49 -6.08
CA LYS A 22 4.74 1.29 -4.66
C LYS A 22 3.46 0.51 -4.40
N VAL A 23 2.43 0.71 -5.22
CA VAL A 23 1.18 -0.07 -5.15
C VAL A 23 1.45 -1.55 -5.42
N GLU A 24 2.28 -1.88 -6.41
CA GLU A 24 2.66 -3.27 -6.72
C GLU A 24 3.45 -3.93 -5.59
N GLU A 25 4.41 -3.22 -4.98
CA GLU A 25 5.13 -3.70 -3.80
C GLU A 25 4.17 -4.04 -2.65
N ILE A 26 3.27 -3.11 -2.30
CA ILE A 26 2.32 -3.33 -1.19
C ILE A 26 1.35 -4.47 -1.51
N ARG A 27 0.93 -4.63 -2.77
CA ARG A 27 0.10 -5.76 -3.21
C ARG A 27 0.83 -7.09 -3.02
N THR A 28 2.11 -7.15 -3.35
CA THR A 28 2.95 -8.34 -3.21
C THR A 28 3.13 -8.69 -1.73
N GLU A 29 3.40 -7.70 -0.87
CA GLU A 29 3.47 -7.92 0.58
C GLU A 29 2.14 -8.38 1.17
N LEU A 30 1.02 -7.80 0.73
CA LEU A 30 -0.32 -8.24 1.14
C LEU A 30 -0.60 -9.69 0.71
N PHE A 31 -0.12 -10.10 -0.46
CA PHE A 31 -0.22 -11.48 -0.92
C PHE A 31 0.60 -12.42 -0.01
N ASN A 32 1.85 -12.06 0.28
CA ASN A 32 2.69 -12.83 1.19
C ASN A 32 2.06 -12.97 2.58
N ILE A 33 1.48 -11.89 3.13
CA ILE A 33 0.78 -11.93 4.42
C ILE A 33 -0.47 -12.84 4.37
N ARG A 34 -1.19 -12.87 3.24
CA ARG A 34 -2.32 -13.79 3.05
C ARG A 34 -1.84 -15.24 2.94
N MET A 35 -0.70 -15.50 2.32
CA MET A 35 -0.10 -16.83 2.25
C MET A 35 0.37 -17.28 3.63
N GLN A 36 1.06 -16.42 4.39
CA GLN A 36 1.45 -16.69 5.78
C GLN A 36 0.24 -16.97 6.66
N LYS A 37 -0.85 -16.20 6.51
CA LYS A 37 -2.13 -16.45 7.20
C LYS A 37 -2.59 -17.90 7.04
N VAL A 38 -2.51 -18.42 5.81
CA VAL A 38 -2.99 -19.78 5.48
C VAL A 38 -2.01 -20.84 5.97
N ALA A 39 -0.71 -20.59 5.83
CA ALA A 39 0.33 -21.57 6.16
C ALA A 39 0.54 -21.74 7.67
N SER A 40 0.54 -20.65 8.45
CA SER A 40 0.96 -20.66 9.86
C SER A 40 0.07 -19.83 10.79
N GLY A 41 -1.03 -19.25 10.29
CA GLY A 41 -1.85 -18.29 11.03
C GLY A 41 -1.42 -16.83 10.81
N ILE A 42 -2.26 -15.87 11.25
CA ILE A 42 -1.94 -14.44 11.13
C ILE A 42 -1.03 -14.02 12.28
N ASP A 43 0.17 -13.56 11.97
CA ASP A 43 1.03 -12.86 12.95
C ASP A 43 0.61 -11.40 13.14
N LYS A 44 0.30 -10.69 12.05
CA LYS A 44 0.14 -9.22 12.07
C LYS A 44 -1.10 -8.76 11.28
N PRO A 45 -2.31 -8.86 11.87
CA PRO A 45 -3.56 -8.51 11.18
C PRO A 45 -3.66 -7.02 10.84
N HIS A 46 -2.99 -6.17 11.64
CA HIS A 46 -2.96 -4.73 11.44
C HIS A 46 -2.30 -4.34 10.11
N LEU A 47 -1.31 -5.10 9.62
CA LEU A 47 -0.63 -4.81 8.35
C LEU A 47 -1.55 -4.93 7.15
N LEU A 48 -2.53 -5.85 7.18
CA LEU A 48 -3.57 -5.94 6.15
C LEU A 48 -4.41 -4.66 6.08
N LYS A 49 -4.75 -4.09 7.25
CA LYS A 49 -5.53 -2.85 7.34
C LYS A 49 -4.71 -1.65 6.89
N ILE A 50 -3.44 -1.58 7.29
CA ILE A 50 -2.52 -0.50 6.91
C ILE A 50 -2.25 -0.54 5.41
N GLY A 51 -1.92 -1.71 4.84
CA GLY A 51 -1.62 -1.86 3.42
C GLY A 51 -2.81 -1.46 2.53
N LYS A 52 -4.04 -1.85 2.90
CA LYS A 52 -5.25 -1.39 2.19
C LYS A 52 -5.42 0.13 2.24
N LYS A 53 -5.21 0.75 3.41
CA LYS A 53 -5.29 2.22 3.55
C LYS A 53 -4.21 2.93 2.74
N ASN A 54 -3.01 2.38 2.70
CA ASN A 54 -1.90 2.91 1.93
C ASN A 54 -2.18 2.89 0.43
N ILE A 55 -2.67 1.76 -0.11
CA ILE A 55 -3.09 1.66 -1.51
C ILE A 55 -4.18 2.69 -1.83
N ALA A 56 -5.17 2.85 -0.95
CA ALA A 56 -6.22 3.86 -1.16
C ALA A 56 -5.64 5.28 -1.25
N LYS A 57 -4.74 5.67 -0.33
CA LYS A 57 -4.08 6.98 -0.35
C LYS A 57 -3.26 7.20 -1.62
N LEU A 58 -2.51 6.19 -2.05
CA LEU A 58 -1.69 6.19 -3.28
C LEU A 58 -2.56 6.42 -4.52
N LEU A 59 -3.66 5.66 -4.66
CA LEU A 59 -4.59 5.81 -5.78
C LEU A 59 -5.30 7.16 -5.76
N THR A 60 -5.68 7.68 -4.59
CA THR A 60 -6.26 9.03 -4.46
C THR A 60 -5.26 10.10 -4.87
N ALA A 61 -4.00 10.01 -4.46
CA ALA A 61 -2.96 10.96 -4.86
C ALA A 61 -2.75 10.96 -6.38
N LYS A 62 -2.70 9.77 -7.00
CA LYS A 62 -2.62 9.62 -8.46
C LYS A 62 -3.87 10.16 -9.18
N SER A 63 -5.06 9.96 -8.63
CA SER A 63 -6.30 10.53 -9.18
C SER A 63 -6.31 12.06 -9.09
N ALA A 64 -5.83 12.62 -7.97
CA ALA A 64 -5.79 14.05 -7.74
C ALA A 64 -4.78 14.77 -8.66
N SER A 65 -3.69 14.11 -9.07
CA SER A 65 -2.75 14.67 -10.04
C SER A 65 -3.26 14.62 -11.48
N ARG A 66 -4.09 13.63 -11.84
CA ARG A 66 -4.67 13.47 -13.18
C ARG A 66 -5.83 14.44 -13.48
N GLY A 67 -6.45 15.01 -12.44
CA GLY A 67 -7.59 15.93 -12.55
C GLY A 67 -7.22 17.42 -12.69
N LYS A 68 -5.93 17.75 -12.88
CA LYS A 68 -5.45 19.11 -13.15
C LYS A 68 -5.05 19.27 -14.61
#